data_AF-A0A1G8P1Y9-F1
#
_entry.id   AF-A0A1G8P1Y9-F1
#
_cell.length_a   1.000
_cell.length_b   1.000
_cell.length_c   1.000
_cell.angle_alpha   90.00
_cell.angle_beta   90.00
_cell.angle_gamma   90.00
#
_symmetry.space_group_name_H-M   'P 1'
#
loop_
_entity.id
_entity.type
_entity.pdbx_description
1 polymer ?
#
loop_
_entity_poly.entity_id
_entity_poly.type
_entity_poly.pdbx_seq_one_letter_code
_entity_poly.pdbx_strand_id
1 'polypeptide(L)' 'MLLKGDGKGSFTAVKPQVSGIVIKGAVRDMKEIKAGNNKLLIVAKNNDKTEVLSFK' A
#
# COMPACT_ATOMS: atom_id res chain seq x y z
N MET A 1 -4.50 7.43 -6.48
CA MET A 1 -3.43 7.35 -7.50
C MET A 1 -2.20 6.77 -6.82
N LEU A 2 -1.55 5.77 -7.42
CA LEU A 2 -0.29 5.21 -6.92
C LEU A 2 0.86 5.71 -7.79
N LEU A 3 1.91 6.23 -7.16
CA LEU A 3 3.12 6.69 -7.83
C LEU A 3 4.28 5.76 -7.47
N LYS A 4 4.89 5.13 -8.48
CA LYS A 4 6.11 4.33 -8.30
C LYS A 4 7.32 5.22 -8.52
N GLY A 5 8.14 5.37 -7.49
CA GLY A 5 9.43 6.05 -7.59
C GLY A 5 10.44 5.20 -8.37
N ASP A 6 11.29 5.86 -9.14
CA ASP A 6 12.40 5.24 -9.86
C ASP A 6 13.74 5.24 -9.08
N GLY A 7 13.74 5.80 -7.86
CA GLY A 7 14.92 5.96 -7.02
C GLY A 7 15.81 7.15 -7.40
N LYS A 8 15.44 7.94 -8.41
CA LYS A 8 16.17 9.12 -8.91
C LYS A 8 15.38 10.43 -8.77
N GLY A 9 14.24 10.38 -8.08
CA GLY A 9 13.36 11.53 -7.86
C GLY A 9 12.23 11.64 -8.89
N SER A 10 12.13 10.72 -9.87
CA SER A 10 11.00 10.68 -10.80
C SER A 10 9.94 9.68 -10.34
N PHE A 11 8.69 9.93 -10.75
CA PHE A 11 7.55 9.11 -10.39
C PHE A 11 6.73 8.78 -11.63
N THR A 12 6.24 7.54 -11.71
CA THR A 12 5.30 7.12 -12.76
C THR A 12 3.99 6.65 -12.11
N ALA A 13 2.87 7.07 -12.69
CA ALA A 13 1.56 6.62 -12.26
C ALA A 13 1.36 5.13 -12.57
N VAL A 14 0.97 4.35 -11.57
CA VAL A 14 0.65 2.92 -11.72
C VAL A 14 -0.86 2.76 -11.80
N LYS A 15 -1.33 2.10 -12.86
CA LYS A 15 -2.74 1.75 -13.03
C LYS A 15 -3.15 0.72 -11.97
N PRO A 16 -4.36 0.82 -11.37
CA PRO A 16 -4.84 -0.14 -10.37
C PRO A 16 -4.77 -1.60 -10.80
N GLN A 17 -5.02 -1.88 -12.08
CA GLN A 17 -4.96 -3.23 -12.66
C GLN A 17 -3.55 -3.83 -12.61
N VAL A 18 -2.52 -2.98 -12.57
CA VAL A 18 -1.12 -3.39 -12.50
C VAL A 18 -0.68 -3.59 -11.05
N SER A 19 -1.12 -2.73 -10.12
CA SER A 19 -0.78 -2.87 -8.70
C SER A 19 -1.57 -3.97 -7.99
N GLY A 20 -2.74 -4.34 -8.51
CA GLY A 20 -3.62 -5.35 -7.91
C GLY A 20 -4.32 -4.88 -6.63
N ILE A 21 -4.20 -3.60 -6.28
CA ILE A 21 -4.70 -3.05 -5.01
C ILE A 21 -5.26 -1.64 -5.19
N VAL A 22 -6.38 -1.37 -4.51
CA VAL A 22 -7.01 -0.05 -4.39
C VAL A 22 -7.36 0.18 -2.93
N ILE A 23 -6.67 1.12 -2.29
CA ILE A 23 -6.97 1.57 -0.92
C ILE A 23 -7.60 2.96 -0.98
N LYS A 24 -8.71 3.14 -0.28
CA LYS A 24 -9.36 4.46 -0.15
C LYS A 24 -8.73 5.24 1.02
N GLY A 25 -8.59 6.55 0.84
CA GLY A 25 -8.01 7.46 1.84
C GLY A 25 -6.54 7.80 1.59
N ALA A 26 -5.98 8.65 2.43
CA ALA A 26 -4.61 9.15 2.30
C ALA A 26 -3.61 8.22 3.01
N VAL A 27 -3.04 7.27 2.26
CA VAL A 27 -2.00 6.36 2.76
C VAL A 27 -0.72 7.14 3.09
N ARG A 28 -0.22 6.98 4.32
CA ARG A 28 1.04 7.58 4.79
C ARG A 28 2.20 6.59 4.72
N ASP A 29 1.96 5.35 5.14
CA ASP A 29 2.97 4.30 5.16
C ASP A 29 2.31 2.92 5.04
N MET A 30 3.07 1.93 4.58
CA MET A 30 2.63 0.55 4.45
C MET A 30 3.74 -0.43 4.83
N LYS A 31 3.39 -1.48 5.57
CA LYS A 31 4.35 -2.53 5.97
C LYS A 31 3.74 -3.92 5.84
N GLU A 32 4.43 -4.80 5.12
CA GLU A 32 4.14 -6.23 5.15
C GLU A 32 4.68 -6.83 6.46
N ILE A 33 3.83 -7.59 7.15
CA ILE A 33 4.19 -8.38 8.32
C ILE A 33 3.73 -9.82 8.15
N LYS A 34 4.44 -10.74 8.81
CA LYS A 34 4.04 -12.15 8.89
C LYS A 34 3.26 -12.38 10.19
N ALA A 35 2.07 -12.95 10.08
CA ALA A 35 1.21 -13.31 11.21
C ALA A 35 0.91 -14.82 11.13
N GLY A 36 1.79 -15.62 11.74
CA GLY A 36 1.77 -17.08 11.57
C GLY A 36 2.02 -17.47 10.12
N ASN A 37 1.06 -18.19 9.51
CA ASN A 37 1.13 -18.58 8.09
C ASN A 37 0.55 -17.52 7.14
N ASN A 38 0.03 -16.40 7.66
CA ASN A 38 -0.56 -15.34 6.86
C ASN A 38 0.41 -14.18 6.64
N LYS A 39 0.25 -13.52 5.50
CA LYS A 39 0.86 -12.22 5.22
C LYS A 39 -0.20 -11.14 5.37
N LEU A 40 0.14 -10.09 6.11
CA LEU A 40 -0.71 -8.93 6.34
C LEU A 40 0.00 -7.67 5.87
N LEU A 41 -0.72 -6.77 5.23
CA LEU A 41 -0.28 -5.42 4.90
C LEU A 41 -0.93 -4.46 5.90
N ILE A 42 -0.12 -3.85 6.75
CA ILE A 42 -0.54 -2.78 7.64
C ILE A 42 -0.47 -1.47 6.86
N VAL A 43 -1.56 -0.72 6.82
CA VAL A 43 -1.66 0.54 6.08
C VAL A 43 -1.99 1.67 7.06
N ALA A 44 -1.03 2.55 7.30
CA ALA A 44 -1.23 3.76 8.08
C ALA A 44 -1.81 4.86 7.19
N LYS A 45 -2.85 5.54 7.67
CA LYS A 45 -3.52 6.62 6.94
C LYS A 45 -3.47 7.93 7.72
N ASN A 46 -3.30 9.04 7.01
CA ASN A 46 -3.40 10.36 7.63
C ASN A 46 -4.86 10.64 8.01
N ASN A 47 -5.08 11.04 9.27
CA ASN A 47 -6.39 11.44 9.82
C ASN A 47 -7.48 10.35 9.70
N ASP A 48 -7.09 9.08 9.61
CA ASP A 48 -8.01 7.95 9.50
C ASP A 48 -7.44 6.75 10.26
N LYS A 49 -8.25 5.70 10.43
CA LYS A 49 -7.86 4.47 11.13
C LYS A 49 -6.87 3.67 10.29
N THR A 50 -5.97 2.99 10.99
CA THR A 50 -5.11 1.96 10.38
C THR A 50 -5.96 0.86 9.76
N GLU A 51 -5.63 0.46 8.54
CA GLU A 51 -6.29 -0.63 7.82
C GLU A 51 -5.34 -1.83 7.73
N VAL A 52 -5.89 -3.04 7.83
CA VAL A 52 -5.13 -4.30 7.72
C VAL A 52 -5.72 -5.12 6.58
N LEU A 53 -4.89 -5.46 5.60
CA LEU A 53 -5.27 -6.29 4.46
C LEU A 53 -4.53 -7.62 4.53
N SER A 54 -5.25 -8.72 4.30
CA SER A 54 -4.63 -10.02 4.09
C SER A 54 -4.45 -10.28 2.59
N PHE A 55 -3.35 -10.93 2.23
CA PHE A 55 -3.07 -11.32 0.85
C PHE A 55 -2.32 -12.65 0.81
N LYS A 56 -2.45 -13.33 -0.34
CA LYS A 56 -1.79 -14.62 -0.61
C LYS A 56 -0.52 -14.39 -1.42
#